data_AF-A0A5K1B9Z8-F1
#
_entry.id   AF-A0A5K1B9Z8-F1
#
_cell.length_a   1.000
_cell.length_b   1.000
_cell.length_c   1.000
_cell.angle_alpha   90.00
_cell.angle_beta   90.00
_cell.angle_gamma   90.00
#
_symmetry.space_group_name_H-M   'P 1'
#
loop_
_entity.id
_entity.type
_entity.pdbx_description
1 polymer ?
#
loop_
_entity_poly.entity_id
_entity_poly.type
_entity_poly.pdbx_seq_one_letter_code
_entity_poly.pdbx_strand_id
1 'polypeptide(L)' 'DGNEVFFRIKRSTQLRKLMNAYCDRQSVDFNSIAFLFDGRRLRGEQTPDE' A
#
# COMPACT_ATOMS: atom_id res chain seq x y z
N ASP A 1 13.49 -11.52 5.53
CA ASP A 1 13.40 -11.44 4.05
C ASP A 1 13.40 -10.05 3.44
N GLY A 2 13.47 -8.95 4.20
CA GLY A 2 14.20 -7.73 3.79
C GLY A 2 13.83 -7.03 2.48
N ASN A 3 12.70 -7.35 1.84
CA ASN A 3 12.33 -6.82 0.54
C ASN A 3 11.57 -5.50 0.70
N GLU A 4 12.32 -4.44 0.94
CA GLU A 4 11.80 -3.08 1.00
C GLU A 4 11.56 -2.54 -0.41
N VAL A 5 10.46 -1.82 -0.58
CA VAL A 5 10.14 -1.13 -1.83
C VAL A 5 9.71 0.31 -1.54
N PHE A 6 10.16 1.23 -2.37
CA PHE A 6 9.88 2.65 -2.23
C PHE A 6 8.91 3.12 -3.30
N PHE A 7 7.90 3.88 -2.88
CA PHE A 7 6.94 4.53 -3.76
C PHE A 7 6.94 6.04 -3.49
N ARG A 8 6.89 6.84 -4.56
CA ARG A 8 6.68 8.29 -4.47
C ARG A 8 5.31 8.62 -5.04
N ILE A 9 4.41 9.11 -4.19
CA ILE A 9 3.05 9.52 -4.57
C ILE A 9 2.75 10.93 -4.02
N LYS A 10 1.78 11.64 -4.61
CA LYS A 10 1.27 12.87 -4.01
C LYS A 10 0.52 12.52 -2.72
N ARG A 11 0.64 13.35 -1.68
CA ARG A 11 0.01 13.06 -0.39
C ARG A 11 -1.52 13.03 -0.42
N SER A 12 -2.13 13.67 -1.41
CA SER A 12 -3.58 13.60 -1.67
C SER A 12 -4.04 12.39 -2.49
N THR A 13 -3.12 11.51 -2.89
CA THR A 13 -3.47 10.33 -3.70
C THR A 13 -3.91 9.18 -2.80
N GLN A 14 -5.00 8.52 -3.19
CA GLN A 14 -5.47 7.29 -2.55
C GLN A 14 -4.39 6.21 -2.53
N LEU A 15 -4.22 5.57 -1.38
CA LEU A 15 -3.24 4.51 -1.16
C LEU A 15 -3.49 3.28 -2.03
N ARG A 16 -4.72 3.06 -2.52
CA ARG A 16 -5.06 1.96 -3.43
C ARG A 16 -4.10 1.83 -4.62
N LYS A 17 -3.64 2.95 -5.18
CA LYS A 17 -2.70 2.93 -6.30
C LYS A 17 -1.34 2.33 -5.91
N LEU A 18 -0.83 2.68 -4.73
CA LEU A 18 0.40 2.13 -4.18
C LEU A 18 0.23 0.65 -3.84
N MET A 19 -0.87 0.29 -3.19
CA MET A 19 -1.16 -1.08 -2.78
C MET A 19 -1.26 -2.02 -3.98
N ASN A 20 -1.99 -1.62 -5.04
CA ASN A 20 -2.07 -2.42 -6.27
C ASN A 20 -0.69 -2.59 -6.92
N ALA A 21 0.10 -1.51 -7.04
CA ALA A 21 1.44 -1.59 -7.62
C ALA A 21 2.38 -2.50 -6.82
N TYR A 22 2.22 -2.56 -5.49
CA TYR A 22 2.93 -3.51 -4.65
C TYR A 22 2.49 -4.95 -4.95
N CYS A 23 1.19 -5.21 -4.96
CA CYS A 23 0.63 -6.54 -5.22
C CYS A 23 1.05 -7.08 -6.59
N ASP A 24 0.99 -6.24 -7.64
CA ASP A 24 1.43 -6.58 -8.99
C ASP A 24 2.93 -6.95 -9.01
N ARG A 25 3.78 -6.14 -8.36
CA ARG A 25 5.24 -6.38 -8.30
C ARG A 25 5.60 -7.65 -7.55
N GLN A 26 4.85 -7.98 -6.49
CA GLN A 26 5.07 -9.19 -5.71
C GLN A 26 4.29 -10.40 -6.25
N SER A 27 3.47 -10.22 -7.28
CA SER A 27 2.57 -11.24 -7.83
C SER A 27 1.69 -11.90 -6.77
N VAL A 28 1.12 -11.08 -5.87
CA VAL A 28 0.19 -11.51 -4.83
C VAL A 28 -1.19 -10.91 -5.06
N ASP A 29 -2.23 -11.63 -4.61
CA ASP A 29 -3.60 -11.10 -4.63
C ASP A 29 -3.77 -9.99 -3.58
N PHE A 30 -4.54 -8.96 -3.91
CA PHE A 30 -4.79 -7.86 -2.96
C PHE A 30 -5.44 -8.34 -1.66
N ASN A 31 -6.33 -9.35 -1.73
CA ASN A 31 -7.03 -9.85 -0.56
C ASN A 31 -6.20 -10.85 0.26
N SER A 32 -5.05 -11.30 -0.25
CA SER A 32 -4.16 -12.22 0.47
C SER A 32 -3.14 -11.50 1.37
N ILE A 33 -3.09 -10.16 1.33
CA ILE A 33 -2.15 -9.34 2.11
C ILE A 33 -2.87 -8.23 2.88
N ALA A 34 -2.32 -7.84 4.03
CA ALA A 34 -2.76 -6.69 4.80
C ALA A 34 -1.65 -5.62 4.82
N PHE A 35 -2.00 -4.41 4.40
CA PHE A 35 -1.14 -3.24 4.55
C PHE A 35 -1.39 -2.60 5.92
N LEU A 36 -0.34 -2.45 6.71
CA LEU A 36 -0.42 -1.91 8.06
C LEU A 36 0.39 -0.62 8.20
N PHE A 37 -0.14 0.31 8.98
CA PHE A 37 0.56 1.49 9.48
C PHE A 37 0.28 1.64 10.97
N ASP A 38 1.33 1.70 11.80
CA ASP A 38 1.22 1.70 13.26
C ASP A 38 0.30 0.60 13.82
N GLY A 39 0.39 -0.59 13.24
CA GLY A 39 -0.42 -1.75 13.64
C GLY A 39 -1.88 -1.72 13.20
N ARG A 40 -2.33 -0.68 12.48
CA ARG A 40 -3.70 -0.54 11.96
C ARG A 40 -3.76 -0.85 10.48
N ARG A 41 -4.84 -1.51 10.04
CA ARG A 41 -5.07 -1.80 8.62
C ARG A 41 -5.35 -0.51 7.85
N LEU A 42 -4.56 -0.28 6.81
CA LEU A 42 -4.81 0.78 5.83
C LEU A 42 -5.93 0.36 4.88
N ARG A 43 -6.78 1.32 4.52
CA ARG A 43 -7.81 1.19 3.49
C ARG A 43 -7.34 1.88 2.22
N GLY A 44 -7.76 1.36 1.07
CA GLY A 44 -7.34 1.90 -0.23
C GLY A 44 -7.80 3.34 -0.48
N GLU A 45 -8.90 3.76 0.16
CA GLU A 45 -9.50 5.08 0.03
C GLU A 45 -8.76 6.16 0.83
N GLN A 46 -7.94 5.77 1.80
CA GLN A 46 -7.16 6.70 2.61
C GLN A 46 -6.06 7.35 1.78
N THR A 47 -5.57 8.49 2.26
CA THR A 47 -4.44 9.23 1.67
C THR A 47 -3.33 9.44 2.71
N PRO A 48 -2.07 9.66 2.30
CA PRO A 48 -0.98 10.02 3.23
C PRO A 48 -1.17 11.33 4.05
N ASP A 49 -2.21 12.11 3.81
CA ASP A 49 -2.53 13.33 4.57
C ASP A 49 -3.43 13.08 5.79
N GLU A 50 -3.98 11.88 5.94
CA GLU A 50 -4.85 11.45 7.06
C GLU A 50 -4.08 10.64 8.11
#